data_AF-A0A934F273-F1
#
_entry.id   AF-A0A934F273-F1
#
_cell.length_a   1.000
_cell.length_b   1.000
_cell.length_c   1.000
_cell.angle_alpha   90.00
_cell.angle_beta   90.00
_cell.angle_gamma   90.00
#
_symmetry.space_group_name_H-M   'P 1'
#
loop_
_entity.id
_entity.type
_entity.pdbx_description
1 polymer ?
#
loop_
_entity_poly.entity_id
_entity_poly.type
_entity_poly.pdbx_seq_one_letter_code
_entity_poly.pdbx_strand_id
1 'polypeptide(L)' 'MPDPEAKLISEAKRYLKRTYGEDTVAMTVTRNAVQEGNGTLAVDCTVAVGGERSDWSKVFHFDRDAIVAMDYRRR' A
#
# COMPACT_ATOMS: atom_id res chain seq x y z
N MET A 1 0.88 17.78 -13.63
CA MET A 1 0.06 16.55 -13.66
C MET A 1 0.24 15.88 -12.31
N PRO A 2 -0.81 15.59 -11.54
CA PRO A 2 -0.65 14.78 -10.33
C PRO A 2 -0.09 13.41 -10.73
N ASP A 3 0.91 12.95 -10.01
CA ASP A 3 1.55 11.65 -10.24
C ASP A 3 0.52 10.53 -9.98
N PRO A 4 0.16 9.71 -10.97
CA PRO A 4 -0.79 8.60 -10.80
C PRO A 4 -0.38 7.66 -9.67
N GLU A 5 0.92 7.47 -9.47
CA GLU A 5 1.47 6.64 -8.41
C GLU A 5 1.20 7.24 -7.03
N ALA A 6 1.27 8.57 -6.88
CA ALA A 6 0.97 9.24 -5.62
C ALA A 6 -0.47 9.02 -5.15
N LYS A 7 -1.44 8.93 -6.07
CA LYS A 7 -2.83 8.56 -5.75
C LYS A 7 -2.91 7.14 -5.19
N LEU A 8 -2.23 6.18 -5.83
CA LEU A 8 -2.22 4.78 -5.40
C LEU A 8 -1.55 4.61 -4.02
N ILE A 9 -0.42 5.28 -3.80
CA ILE A 9 0.27 5.31 -2.50
C ILE A 9 -0.64 5.89 -1.42
N SER A 10 -1.37 6.96 -1.71
CA SER A 10 -2.30 7.58 -0.76
C SER A 10 -3.43 6.62 -0.37
N GLU A 11 -4.03 5.93 -1.34
CA GLU A 11 -5.08 4.93 -1.07
C GLU A 11 -4.54 3.71 -0.32
N ALA A 12 -3.33 3.24 -0.63
CA ALA A 12 -2.67 2.17 0.12
C ALA A 12 -2.46 2.56 1.59
N LYS A 13 -1.92 3.76 1.86
CA LYS A 13 -1.75 4.29 3.22
C LYS A 13 -3.08 4.40 3.98
N ARG A 14 -4.11 4.91 3.32
CA ARG A 14 -5.46 5.00 3.88
C ARG A 14 -6.03 3.62 4.21
N TYR A 15 -5.83 2.64 3.32
CA TYR A 15 -6.26 1.26 3.54
C TYR A 15 -5.56 0.63 4.74
N LEU A 16 -4.24 0.79 4.87
CA LEU A 16 -3.48 0.27 6.01
C LEU A 16 -3.96 0.85 7.34
N LYS A 17 -4.14 2.17 7.39
CA LYS A 17 -4.63 2.84 8.60
C LYS A 17 -6.04 2.40 8.98
N ARG A 18 -6.96 2.33 8.01
CA ARG A 18 -8.37 1.97 8.25
C ARG A 18 -8.55 0.50 8.64
N THR A 19 -7.79 -0.39 8.01
CA THR A 19 -7.98 -1.85 8.14
C THR A 19 -7.18 -2.43 9.30
N TYR A 20 -5.95 -1.95 9.51
CA TYR A 20 -5.01 -2.53 10.48
C TYR A 20 -4.60 -1.55 11.59
N GLY A 21 -5.04 -0.29 11.54
CA GLY A 21 -4.57 0.73 12.47
C GLY A 21 -3.11 1.14 12.28
N GLU A 22 -2.47 0.64 11.22
CA GLU A 22 -1.05 0.84 10.92
C GLU A 22 -0.76 2.29 10.49
N ASP A 23 0.23 2.90 11.14
CA ASP A 23 0.81 4.17 10.70
C ASP A 23 1.97 3.88 9.73
N THR A 24 1.83 4.32 8.48
CA THR A 24 2.89 4.15 7.48
C THR A 24 4.02 5.14 7.76
N VAL A 25 5.19 4.63 8.15
CA VAL A 25 6.40 5.43 8.41
C VAL A 25 7.17 5.65 7.11
N ALA A 26 7.37 4.57 6.36
CA ALA A 26 8.04 4.59 5.06
C ALA A 26 7.31 3.66 4.09
N MET A 27 7.25 4.03 2.82
CA MET A 27 6.68 3.20 1.76
C MET A 27 7.42 3.49 0.47
N THR A 28 7.88 2.43 -0.17
CA THR A 28 8.60 2.47 -1.44
C THR A 28 7.90 1.53 -2.40
N VAL A 29 7.48 2.03 -3.55
CA VAL A 29 6.87 1.21 -4.60
C VAL A 29 7.98 0.37 -5.24
N THR A 30 7.81 -0.95 -5.22
CA THR A 30 8.75 -1.89 -5.84
C THR A 30 8.25 -2.34 -7.21
N ARG A 31 6.93 -2.37 -7.41
CA ARG A 31 6.32 -2.63 -8.71
C ARG A 31 4.94 -1.99 -8.80
N ASN A 32 4.67 -1.27 -9.89
CA ASN A 32 3.35 -0.75 -10.22
C ASN A 32 2.85 -1.41 -11.51
N ALA A 33 1.77 -2.18 -11.41
CA ALA A 33 1.07 -2.79 -12.53
C ALA A 33 -0.41 -2.36 -12.58
N VAL A 34 -0.76 -1.24 -11.94
CA VAL A 34 -2.12 -0.70 -11.96
C VAL A 34 -2.32 0.09 -13.25
N GLN A 35 -3.34 -0.29 -14.03
CA GLN A 35 -3.75 0.39 -15.25
C GLN A 35 -5.24 0.70 -15.15
N GLU A 36 -5.60 1.96 -15.38
CA GLU A 36 -7.01 2.42 -15.34
C GLU A 36 -7.75 1.99 -14.05
N GLY A 37 -7.05 2.01 -12.91
CA GLY A 37 -7.59 1.66 -11.60
C GLY A 37 -7.70 0.15 -11.33
N ASN A 38 -7.14 -0.70 -12.19
CA ASN A 38 -7.15 -2.16 -12.03
C ASN A 38 -5.73 -2.74 -12.03
N GLY A 39 -5.46 -3.75 -11.21
CA GLY A 39 -4.17 -4.44 -11.20
C GLY A 39 -3.53 -4.46 -9.82
N THR A 40 -2.20 -4.48 -9.75
CA THR A 40 -1.48 -4.66 -8.48
C THR A 40 -0.42 -3.60 -8.23
N LEU A 41 -0.33 -3.14 -6.99
CA LEU A 41 0.75 -2.29 -6.49
C LEU A 41 1.55 -3.06 -5.43
N ALA A 42 2.81 -3.39 -5.73
CA ALA A 42 3.73 -3.96 -4.76
C ALA A 42 4.57 -2.87 -4.12
N VAL A 43 4.68 -2.91 -2.80
CA VAL A 43 5.45 -1.96 -2.00
C VAL A 43 6.27 -2.67 -0.94
N ASP A 44 7.41 -2.09 -0.61
CA ASP A 44 8.07 -2.34 0.66
C ASP A 44 7.76 -1.17 1.59
N CYS A 45 7.36 -1.46 2.82
CA CYS A 45 6.94 -0.43 3.77
C CYS A 45 7.38 -0.76 5.19
N THR A 46 7.66 0.30 5.94
CA THR A 46 7.81 0.27 7.40
C THR A 46 6.53 0.83 7.99
N VAL A 47 5.84 0.04 8.81
CA VAL A 47 4.62 0.44 9.52
C VAL A 47 4.86 0.44 11.01
N ALA A 48 4.15 1.30 11.73
CA ALA A 48 4.14 1.35 13.18
C ALA A 48 2.74 1.01 13.72
N VAL A 49 2.67 0.12 14.71
CA VAL A 49 1.45 -0.20 15.45
C VAL A 49 1.79 -0.22 16.92
N GLY A 50 1.08 0.57 17.74
CA GLY A 50 1.33 0.62 19.19
C GLY A 50 2.74 1.08 19.59
N GLY A 51 3.46 1.79 18.70
CA GLY A 51 4.84 2.22 18.92
C GLY A 51 5.91 1.25 18.42
N GLU A 52 5.55 0.02 18.06
CA GLU A 52 6.47 -0.93 17.46
C GLU A 52 6.51 -0.77 15.94
N ARG A 53 7.72 -0.68 15.38
CA ARG A 53 7.95 -0.61 13.93
C ARG A 53 8.23 -1.99 13.36
N SER A 54 7.75 -2.27 12.16
CA SER A 54 8.06 -3.49 11.43
C SER A 54 8.08 -3.26 9.93
N ASP A 55 8.95 -4.01 9.25
CA ASP A 55 9.12 -3.96 7.80
C ASP A 55 8.36 -5.08 7.11
N TRP A 56 7.68 -4.73 6.02
CA TRP A 56 6.79 -5.61 5.29
C TRP A 56 6.88 -5.37 3.79
N SER A 57 6.80 -6.45 3.02
CA SER A 57 6.47 -6.40 1.60
C SER A 57 4.98 -6.66 1.45
N LYS A 58 4.25 -5.73 0.83
CA LYS A 58 2.80 -5.81 0.64
C LYS A 58 2.44 -5.67 -0.84
N VAL A 59 1.41 -6.39 -1.28
CA VAL A 59 0.86 -6.30 -2.64
C VAL A 59 -0.62 -5.96 -2.53
N PHE A 60 -0.99 -4.77 -2.99
CA PHE A 60 -2.38 -4.30 -3.03
C PHE A 60 -3.00 -4.63 -4.37
N HIS A 61 -4.19 -5.24 -4.35
CA HIS A 61 -4.97 -5.55 -5.54
C HIS A 61 -6.08 -4.52 -5.71
N PHE A 62 -6.06 -3.82 -6.83
CA PHE A 62 -7.02 -2.78 -7.20
C PHE A 62 -8.06 -3.34 -8.18
N ASP A 63 -9.34 -3.09 -7.90
CA ASP A 63 -10.48 -3.19 -8.83
C ASP A 63 -11.19 -1.83 -8.84
N ARG A 64 -11.32 -1.21 -10.02
CA ARG A 64 -12.03 0.07 -10.20
C ARG A 64 -11.61 1.14 -9.19
N ASP A 65 -10.31 1.42 -9.10
CA ASP A 65 -9.67 2.39 -8.17
C ASP A 65 -9.77 2.04 -6.67
N ALA A 66 -10.35 0.89 -6.31
CA ALA A 66 -10.49 0.45 -4.93
C ALA A 66 -9.62 -0.77 -4.61
N ILE A 67 -9.04 -0.80 -3.41
CA ILE A 67 -8.30 -1.98 -2.93
C ILE A 67 -9.31 -3.05 -2.50
N VAL A 68 -9.30 -4.19 -3.18
CA VAL A 68 -10.19 -5.34 -2.92
C VAL A 68 -9.48 -6.46 -2.15
N ALA A 69 -8.16 -6.57 -2.27
CA ALA A 69 -7.37 -7.55 -1.56
C ALA A 69 -5.95 -7.02 -1.28
N MET A 70 -5.28 -7.64 -0.32
CA MET A 70 -3.90 -7.33 0.01
C MET A 70 -3.16 -8.60 0.46
N ASP A 71 -2.05 -8.89 -0.19
CA ASP A 71 -1.08 -9.88 0.29
C ASP A 71 0.02 -9.17 1.07
N TYR A 72 0.55 -9.83 2.10
CA TYR A 72 1.63 -9.27 2.90
C TYR A 72 2.56 -10.36 3.42
N ARG A 73 3.85 -10.03 3.46
CA ARG A 73 4.89 -10.89 4.01
C ARG A 73 5.87 -10.05 4.80
N ARG A 74 6.24 -10.54 5.99
CA ARG A 74 7.26 -9.90 6.81
C ARG A 74 8.61 -9.98 6.12
N ARG A 75 9.39 -8.90 6.18
CA ARG A 75 10.74 -8.85 5.64
C ARG A 75 11.78 -9.20 6.70
#